data_AF-A0A7C1S7S6-F1
#
_entry.id   AF-A0A7C1S7S6-F1
#
_cell.length_a   1.000
_cell.length_b   1.000
_cell.length_c   1.000
_cell.angle_alpha   90.00
_cell.angle_beta   90.00
_cell.angle_gamma   90.00
#
_symmetry.space_group_name_H-M   'P 1'
#
loop_
_entity.id
_entity.type
_entity.pdbx_description
1 polymer ?
#
loop_
_entity_poly.entity_id
_entity_poly.type
_entity_poly.pdbx_seq_one_letter_code
_entity_poly.pdbx_strand_id
1 'polypeptide(L)'
;MDRIDAIKVDVEGAELNVIRGADTVIRRDKPILFVEINFATLPAAGVRPEELFREIIRYGYAAYVIRSRKAALGRQFRYRKP
;
A
#
# COMPACT_ATOMS: atom_id res chain seq x y z
N MET A 1 -19.08 3.76 -16.60
CA MET A 1 -17.82 4.22 -15.98
C MET A 1 -16.69 3.51 -16.69
N ASP A 2 -15.66 4.27 -17.04
CA ASP A 2 -14.49 3.73 -17.72
C ASP A 2 -13.63 2.90 -16.76
N ARG A 3 -12.75 2.08 -17.36
CA ARG A 3 -11.77 1.28 -16.62
C ARG A 3 -10.76 2.20 -15.96
N ILE A 4 -10.43 1.94 -14.70
CA ILE A 4 -9.34 2.62 -14.00
C ILE A 4 -8.04 1.83 -14.14
N ASP A 5 -7.02 2.43 -14.72
CA ASP A 5 -5.73 1.77 -14.99
C ASP A 5 -4.73 1.88 -13.84
N ALA A 6 -4.82 2.93 -13.01
CA ALA A 6 -3.91 3.20 -11.90
C ALA A 6 -4.58 3.98 -10.78
N ILE A 7 -4.10 3.78 -9.54
CA ILE A 7 -4.49 4.55 -8.35
C ILE A 7 -3.22 4.97 -7.61
N LYS A 8 -3.05 6.27 -7.37
CA LYS A 8 -2.07 6.81 -6.42
C LYS A 8 -2.73 7.00 -5.06
N VAL A 9 -2.10 6.50 -4.01
CA VAL A 9 -2.52 6.69 -2.61
C VAL A 9 -1.39 7.38 -1.87
N ASP A 10 -1.65 8.62 -1.47
CA ASP A 10 -0.72 9.53 -0.78
C ASP A 10 -1.57 10.29 0.23
N VAL A 11 -1.82 9.60 1.36
CA VAL A 11 -2.71 10.05 2.42
C VAL A 11 -2.02 9.76 3.74
N GLU A 12 -2.00 10.75 4.63
CA GLU A 12 -1.17 10.74 5.85
C GLU A 12 -1.74 9.83 6.95
N GLY A 13 -1.70 8.51 6.76
CA GLY A 13 -2.13 7.50 7.74
C GLY A 13 -3.50 6.84 7.45
N ALA A 14 -4.19 7.26 6.39
CA ALA A 14 -5.50 6.72 5.98
C ALA A 14 -5.43 5.68 4.85
N GLU A 15 -4.23 5.18 4.53
CA GLU A 15 -3.96 4.36 3.34
C GLU A 15 -4.80 3.07 3.36
N LEU A 16 -4.90 2.41 4.52
CA LEU A 16 -5.69 1.18 4.67
C LEU A 16 -7.18 1.42 4.40
N ASN A 17 -7.71 2.56 4.85
CA ASN A 17 -9.10 2.93 4.61
C ASN A 17 -9.35 3.21 3.12
N VAL A 18 -8.41 3.86 2.43
CA VAL A 18 -8.48 4.07 0.98
C VAL A 18 -8.48 2.74 0.23
N ILE A 19 -7.58 1.82 0.57
CA ILE A 19 -7.51 0.50 -0.07
C ILE A 19 -8.81 -0.30 0.15
N ARG A 20 -9.34 -0.33 1.38
CA ARG A 20 -10.62 -1.01 1.69
C ARG A 20 -11.81 -0.34 0.98
N GLY A 21 -11.86 0.98 0.95
CA GLY A 21 -12.92 1.73 0.26
C GLY A 21 -12.90 1.56 -1.26
N ALA A 22 -11.74 1.28 -1.83
CA ALA A 22 -11.56 1.04 -3.26
C ALA A 22 -11.82 -0.42 -3.69
N ASP A 23 -12.33 -1.29 -2.81
CA ASP A 23 -12.52 -2.74 -3.05
C ASP A 23 -13.15 -3.06 -4.42
N THR A 24 -14.29 -2.42 -4.73
CA THR A 24 -15.00 -2.63 -6.00
C THR A 24 -14.14 -2.33 -7.22
N VAL A 25 -13.40 -1.20 -7.20
CA VAL A 25 -12.54 -0.78 -8.31
C VAL A 25 -11.32 -1.70 -8.41
N ILE A 26 -10.69 -2.02 -7.28
CA ILE A 26 -9.49 -2.87 -7.22
C ILE A 26 -9.80 -4.26 -7.78
N ARG A 27 -10.95 -4.85 -7.40
CA ARG A 27 -11.37 -6.17 -7.89
C ARG A 27 -11.74 -6.17 -9.37
N ARG A 28 -12.46 -5.14 -9.82
CA ARG A 28 -12.97 -5.04 -11.20
C ARG A 28 -11.86 -4.75 -12.20
N ASP A 29 -11.07 -3.71 -11.93
CA ASP A 29 -10.18 -3.14 -12.95
C ASP A 29 -8.71 -3.57 -12.81
N LYS A 30 -8.34 -4.04 -11.62
CA LYS A 30 -6.97 -4.40 -11.23
C LYS A 30 -5.95 -3.31 -11.59
N PRO A 31 -6.14 -2.05 -11.13
CA PRO A 31 -5.25 -0.94 -11.45
C PRO A 31 -3.87 -1.14 -10.83
N ILE A 32 -2.84 -0.50 -11.41
CA ILE A 32 -1.56 -0.36 -10.73
C ILE A 32 -1.78 0.46 -9.45
N LEU A 33 -1.35 -0.08 -8.30
CA LEU A 33 -1.40 0.62 -7.01
C LEU A 33 -0.05 1.25 -6.69
N PHE A 34 -0.01 2.57 -6.63
CA PHE A 34 1.16 3.34 -6.18
C PHE A 34 0.86 3.95 -4.81
N VAL A 35 1.26 3.24 -3.76
CA VAL A 35 0.92 3.57 -2.37
C VAL A 35 2.15 4.07 -1.64
N GLU A 36 2.10 5.31 -1.16
CA GLU A 36 3.07 5.81 -0.19
C GLU A 36 2.74 5.25 1.19
N ILE A 37 3.76 4.73 1.88
CA ILE A 37 3.61 4.16 3.22
C ILE A 37 4.30 5.11 4.18
N ASN A 38 3.51 5.94 4.87
CA ASN A 38 4.07 6.84 5.86
C ASN A 38 4.20 6.14 7.23
N PHE A 39 5.42 5.70 7.55
CA PHE A 39 5.73 5.04 8.82
C PHE A 39 5.55 5.93 10.06
N ALA A 40 5.48 7.26 9.91
CA ALA A 40 5.26 8.17 11.02
C ALA A 40 3.77 8.35 11.34
N THR A 41 2.88 8.33 10.33
CA THR A 41 1.45 8.64 10.50
C THR A 41 0.57 7.39 10.58
N LEU A 42 0.93 6.30 9.89
CA LEU A 42 0.20 5.02 9.98
C LEU A 42 0.04 4.51 11.43
N PRO A 43 1.08 4.49 12.28
CA PRO A 43 0.91 4.06 13.67
C PRO A 43 0.01 4.98 14.48
N ALA A 44 0.02 6.30 14.21
CA ALA A 44 -0.87 7.26 14.86
C ALA A 44 -2.34 7.02 14.48
N ALA A 45 -2.58 6.49 13.27
CA ALA A 45 -3.89 6.02 12.83
C ALA A 45 -4.25 4.61 13.35
N GLY A 46 -3.41 4.01 14.20
CA GLY A 46 -3.61 2.66 14.73
C GLY A 46 -3.33 1.53 13.74
N VAL A 47 -2.74 1.84 12.59
CA VAL A 47 -2.48 0.88 11.51
C VAL A 47 -1.00 0.52 11.49
N ARG A 48 -0.73 -0.79 11.45
CA ARG A 48 0.62 -1.28 11.21
C ARG A 48 0.89 -1.35 9.69
N PRO A 49 2.07 -0.96 9.20
CA PRO A 49 2.40 -1.08 7.78
C PRO A 49 2.19 -2.50 7.24
N GLU A 50 2.46 -3.54 8.04
CA GLU A 50 2.25 -4.93 7.62
C GLU A 50 0.77 -5.28 7.40
N GLU A 51 -0.16 -4.60 8.08
CA GLU A 51 -1.59 -4.77 7.84
C GLU A 51 -1.98 -4.22 6.46
N LEU A 52 -1.51 -3.01 6.13
CA LEU A 52 -1.70 -2.43 4.80
C LEU A 52 -1.15 -3.32 3.70
N PHE A 53 0.09 -3.83 3.86
CA PHE A 53 0.67 -4.77 2.91
C PHE A 53 -0.15 -6.05 2.76
N ARG A 54 -0.61 -6.65 3.86
CA ARG A 54 -1.45 -7.86 3.80
C ARG A 54 -2.75 -7.59 3.08
N GLU A 55 -3.38 -6.45 3.33
CA GLU A 55 -4.63 -6.08 2.66
C GLU A 55 -4.46 -5.98 1.15
N ILE A 56 -3.41 -5.30 0.68
CA ILE A 56 -3.10 -5.19 -0.76
C ILE A 56 -2.85 -6.57 -1.39
N ILE A 57 -2.08 -7.45 -0.72
CA ILE A 57 -1.77 -8.78 -1.23
C ILE A 57 -3.02 -9.67 -1.31
N ARG A 58 -4.03 -9.48 -0.45
CA ARG A 58 -5.32 -10.20 -0.51
C ARG A 58 -6.08 -9.94 -1.81
N TYR A 59 -5.81 -8.83 -2.50
CA TYR A 59 -6.37 -8.55 -3.82
C TYR A 59 -5.60 -9.23 -4.97
N GLY A 60 -4.53 -9.99 -4.67
CA GLY A 60 -3.73 -10.70 -5.67
C GLY A 60 -2.56 -9.91 -6.24
N TYR A 61 -2.20 -8.78 -5.64
CA TYR A 61 -1.05 -7.98 -6.07
C TYR A 61 0.28 -8.57 -5.58
N ALA A 62 1.29 -8.46 -6.44
CA ALA A 62 2.69 -8.52 -6.03
C ALA A 62 3.16 -7.10 -5.69
N ALA A 63 3.81 -6.92 -4.54
CA ALA A 63 4.31 -5.63 -4.10
C ALA A 63 5.81 -5.48 -4.42
N TYR A 64 6.19 -4.30 -4.92
CA TYR A 64 7.57 -3.87 -5.09
C TYR A 64 7.80 -2.62 -4.25
N VAL A 65 8.91 -2.57 -3.50
CA VAL A 65 9.24 -1.43 -2.66
C VAL A 65 10.23 -0.53 -3.40
N ILE A 66 9.81 0.71 -3.66
CA ILE A 66 10.70 1.75 -4.17
C ILE A 66 11.28 2.49 -2.97
N ARG A 67 12.60 2.40 -2.78
CA ARG A 67 13.30 3.17 -1.73
C ARG A 67 13.95 4.40 -2.36
N SER A 68 13.67 5.58 -1.83
CA SER A 68 14.47 6.76 -2.14
C SER A 68 15.86 6.62 -1.50
N ARG A 69 16.92 6.96 -2.25
CA ARG A 69 18.34 6.76 -1.87
C ARG A 69 18.74 7.48 -0.57
N LYS A 70 17.93 8.41 -0.07
CA LYS A 70 18.13 9.09 1.23
C LYS A 70 17.76 8.24 2.45
N ALA A 71 17.05 7.11 2.30
CA ALA A 71 16.64 6.24 3.41
C ALA A 71 17.58 5.04 3.67
N ALA A 72 18.87 5.15 3.29
CA ALA A 72 19.85 4.05 3.39
C ALA A 72 20.39 3.80 4.83
N LEU A 73 19.89 4.51 5.84
CA LEU A 73 20.26 4.29 7.25
C LEU A 73 19.00 3.94 8.06
N GLY A 74 18.55 2.68 7.98
CA GLY A 74 17.47 2.22 8.86
C GLY A 74 16.73 0.98 8.36
N ARG A 75 17.20 -0.19 8.81
CA ARG A 75 16.51 -1.49 8.88
C ARG A 75 15.95 -2.07 7.56
N GLN A 76 16.60 -3.16 7.14
CA GLN A 76 16.09 -4.07 6.11
C GLN A 76 14.83 -4.78 6.63
N PHE A 77 13.68 -4.54 6.00
CA PHE A 77 12.56 -5.46 6.04
C PHE A 77 12.65 -6.35 4.80
N ARG A 78 13.05 -7.61 4.99
CA ARG A 78 12.88 -8.66 3.98
C ARG A 78 11.53 -9.32 4.22
N TYR A 79 10.57 -9.09 3.33
CA TYR A 79 9.37 -9.91 3.26
C TYR A 79 9.77 -11.28 2.70
N ARG A 80 9.65 -12.33 3.50
CA ARG A 80 9.84 -13.72 3.09
C ARG A 80 8.45 -14.34 3.00
N LYS A 81 8.07 -14.86 1.83
CA LYS A 81 6.84 -15.65 1.68
C LYS A 81 6.89 -16.84 2.66
N PRO A 82 5.73 -17.30 3.19
CA PRO A 82 5.67 -18.52 3.99
C PRO A 82 6.18 -19.73 3.19
#